data_AF-A0A8U0ABJ9-F1
#
_entry.id   AF-A0A8U0ABJ9-F1
#
_cell.length_a   1.000
_cell.length_b   1.000
_cell.length_c   1.000
_cell.angle_alpha   90.00
_cell.angle_beta   90.00
_cell.angle_gamma   90.00
#
_symmetry.space_group_name_H-M   'P 1'
#
loop_
_entity.id
_entity.type
_entity.pdbx_description
1 polymer ?
#
loop_
_entity_poly.entity_id
_entity_poly.type
_entity_poly.pdbx_seq_one_letter_code
_entity_poly.pdbx_strand_id
1 'polypeptide(L)'
;MSYPETDYRIDDIDRCILYTLMKDGRETTATSIAETVNVSGATIRNRIQNLEERGIIQGYTAHIDFERTGGKLMNLYLCNVPVPEREALAQKARTIPEVINVRTLMTGRRNLHIVAVGEHTKDLQRVSRTLSQLGIEIEDEDLVEDEFFSPYTSFGPDDDQRTHEPNDFISLTGQANIMQLTVRSEAPITGHTLEEASNRNILDENTLIISIERDDRELTPHGDTVVQSDDIVTILTQQHGDETVFDVFQGSDLETVTK
;
A
#
# COMPACT_ATOMS: atom_id res chain seq x y z
N MET A 1 -8.65 27.48 -7.10
CA MET A 1 -8.81 26.85 -5.78
C MET A 1 -7.55 27.20 -4.99
N SER A 2 -7.66 28.08 -4.01
CA SER A 2 -6.53 28.47 -3.16
C SER A 2 -6.52 27.49 -1.99
N TYR A 3 -5.53 26.60 -1.93
CA TYR A 3 -5.21 26.01 -0.64
C TYR A 3 -4.83 27.18 0.29
N PRO A 4 -5.28 27.21 1.54
CA PRO A 4 -4.71 28.16 2.48
C PRO A 4 -3.20 27.86 2.49
N GLU A 5 -2.37 28.87 2.21
CA GLU A 5 -0.93 28.76 2.44
C GLU A 5 -0.73 28.51 3.93
N THR A 6 -0.64 27.24 4.31
CA THR A 6 -0.23 26.86 5.64
C THR A 6 1.27 27.05 5.70
N ASP A 7 1.70 28.18 6.27
CA ASP A 7 3.09 28.48 6.66
C ASP A 7 3.59 27.54 7.79
N TYR A 8 3.01 26.34 7.89
CA TYR A 8 3.36 25.30 8.85
C TYR A 8 4.21 24.26 8.16
N ARG A 9 5.51 24.29 8.46
CA ARG A 9 6.43 23.27 8.00
C ARG A 9 6.34 22.06 8.93
N ILE A 10 5.89 20.93 8.39
CA ILE A 10 5.92 19.62 9.05
C ILE A 10 7.36 19.27 9.43
N ASP A 11 7.61 19.12 10.73
CA ASP A 11 8.88 18.66 11.29
C ASP A 11 8.87 17.12 11.51
N ASP A 12 10.00 16.56 11.97
CA ASP A 12 10.16 15.11 12.10
C ASP A 12 9.28 14.50 13.20
N ILE A 13 8.94 15.29 14.22
CA ILE A 13 7.99 14.85 15.25
C ILE A 13 6.60 14.76 14.65
N ASP A 14 6.19 15.76 13.87
CA ASP A 14 4.90 15.74 13.16
C ASP A 14 4.82 14.58 12.15
N ARG A 15 5.92 14.29 11.42
CA ARG A 15 6.00 13.10 10.54
C ARG A 15 5.77 11.82 11.34
N CYS A 16 6.50 11.63 12.45
CA CYS A 16 6.36 10.45 13.30
C CYS A 16 4.92 10.30 13.85
N ILE A 17 4.30 11.41 14.28
CA ILE A 17 2.90 11.43 14.71
C ILE A 17 1.99 10.92 13.58
N LEU A 18 2.09 11.52 12.39
CA LEU A 18 1.25 11.17 11.24
C LEU A 18 1.43 9.70 10.83
N TYR A 19 2.68 9.24 10.73
CA TYR A 19 3.00 7.85 10.41
C TYR A 19 2.37 6.86 11.41
N THR A 20 2.57 7.11 12.69
CA THR A 20 2.08 6.21 13.75
C THR A 20 0.54 6.18 13.79
N LEU A 21 -0.11 7.33 13.61
CA LEU A 21 -1.57 7.41 13.55
C LEU A 21 -2.15 6.76 12.29
N MET A 22 -1.45 6.83 11.14
CA MET A 22 -1.86 6.09 9.93
C MET A 22 -1.72 4.57 10.12
N LYS A 23 -0.70 4.12 10.87
CA LYS A 23 -0.45 2.71 11.15
C LYS A 23 -1.50 2.10 12.06
N ASP A 24 -1.78 2.74 13.20
CA ASP A 24 -2.86 2.33 14.11
C ASP A 24 -3.34 3.52 14.96
N GLY A 25 -4.30 4.29 14.46
CA GLY A 25 -4.82 5.45 15.17
C GLY A 25 -5.60 5.12 16.47
N ARG A 26 -6.00 3.87 16.69
CA ARG A 26 -6.82 3.48 17.86
C ARG A 26 -5.95 3.13 19.06
N GLU A 27 -4.91 2.31 18.85
CA GLU A 27 -4.02 1.87 19.92
C GLU A 27 -2.87 2.85 20.16
N THR A 28 -2.60 3.74 19.20
CA THR A 28 -1.55 4.77 19.34
C THR A 28 -1.92 5.79 20.40
N THR A 29 -1.06 5.91 21.43
CA THR A 29 -1.19 6.92 22.47
C THR A 29 -0.14 8.02 22.31
N ALA A 30 -0.46 9.21 22.80
CA ALA A 30 0.51 10.30 22.85
C ALA A 30 1.76 9.95 23.68
N THR A 31 1.63 9.07 24.68
CA THR A 31 2.76 8.57 25.48
C THR A 31 3.65 7.65 24.65
N SER A 32 3.08 6.70 23.91
CA SER A 32 3.87 5.80 23.05
C SER A 32 4.65 6.56 21.97
N ILE A 33 4.06 7.59 21.36
CA ILE A 33 4.79 8.42 20.39
C ILE A 33 5.89 9.23 21.09
N ALA A 34 5.61 9.76 22.28
CA ALA A 34 6.54 10.57 23.05
C ALA A 34 7.81 9.81 23.46
N GLU A 35 7.68 8.51 23.74
CA GLU A 35 8.81 7.60 24.03
C GLU A 35 9.72 7.44 22.81
N THR A 36 9.15 7.30 21.60
CA THR A 36 9.90 7.14 20.35
C THR A 36 10.71 8.39 20.00
N VAL A 37 10.13 9.59 20.17
CA VAL A 37 10.76 10.86 19.75
C VAL A 37 11.39 11.66 20.90
N ASN A 38 11.50 11.06 22.10
CA ASN A 38 12.11 11.63 23.30
C ASN A 38 11.57 13.04 23.68
N VAL A 39 10.23 13.17 23.72
CA VAL A 39 9.56 14.39 24.20
C VAL A 39 8.52 14.04 25.26
N SER A 40 7.80 15.04 25.79
CA SER A 40 6.71 14.77 26.73
C SER A 40 5.42 14.36 26.02
N GLY A 41 4.61 13.50 26.63
CA GLY A 41 3.27 13.17 26.09
C GLY A 41 2.33 14.38 25.99
N ALA A 42 2.56 15.43 26.79
CA ALA A 42 1.82 16.70 26.66
C ALA A 42 2.22 17.45 25.37
N THR A 43 3.50 17.42 25.00
CA THR A 43 4.00 17.98 23.74
C THR A 43 3.35 17.31 22.53
N ILE A 44 3.26 15.97 22.54
CA ILE A 44 2.62 15.23 21.45
C ILE A 44 1.13 15.55 21.34
N ARG A 45 0.40 15.60 22.46
CA ARG A 45 -1.03 15.98 22.45
C ARG A 45 -1.26 17.36 21.83
N ASN A 46 -0.44 18.34 22.20
CA ASN A 46 -0.54 19.69 21.63
C ASN A 46 -0.26 19.70 20.12
N ARG A 47 0.69 18.87 19.65
CA ARG A 47 1.00 18.74 18.22
C ARG A 47 -0.14 18.08 17.45
N ILE A 48 -0.71 16.99 17.95
CA ILE A 48 -1.89 16.33 17.34
C ILE A 48 -3.03 17.35 17.20
N GLN A 49 -3.36 18.07 18.27
CA GLN A 49 -4.40 19.10 18.25
C GLN A 49 -4.10 20.18 17.20
N ASN A 50 -2.86 20.66 17.10
CA ASN A 50 -2.47 21.66 16.11
C ASN A 50 -2.55 21.12 14.66
N LEU A 51 -2.23 19.84 14.44
CA LEU A 51 -2.38 19.19 13.12
C LEU A 51 -3.86 19.04 12.73
N GLU A 52 -4.73 18.74 13.69
CA GLU A 52 -6.19 18.69 13.51
C GLU A 52 -6.79 20.07 13.23
N GLU A 53 -6.45 21.09 14.04
CA GLU A 53 -6.93 22.46 13.89
C GLU A 53 -6.54 23.07 12.53
N ARG A 54 -5.40 22.65 11.96
CA ARG A 54 -4.94 23.04 10.63
C ARG A 54 -5.55 22.24 9.49
N GLY A 55 -6.32 21.19 9.79
CA GLY A 55 -6.89 20.28 8.80
C GLY A 55 -5.86 19.40 8.09
N ILE A 56 -4.66 19.24 8.67
CA ILE A 56 -3.66 18.28 8.20
C ILE A 56 -4.11 16.87 8.58
N ILE A 57 -4.53 16.68 9.83
CA ILE A 57 -5.35 15.52 10.23
C ILE A 57 -6.80 15.89 9.97
N GLN A 58 -7.41 15.23 8.98
CA GLN A 58 -8.79 15.53 8.57
C GLN A 58 -9.83 14.68 9.32
N GLY A 59 -9.39 13.62 9.98
CA GLY A 59 -10.24 12.74 10.77
C GLY A 59 -9.59 11.38 11.02
N TYR A 60 -10.29 10.55 11.79
CA TYR A 60 -9.91 9.18 12.11
C TYR A 60 -11.01 8.27 11.62
N THR A 61 -10.66 7.32 10.75
CA THR A 61 -11.62 6.37 10.17
C THR A 61 -11.17 4.95 10.45
N ALA A 62 -12.15 4.06 10.63
CA ALA A 62 -11.90 2.63 10.57
C ALA A 62 -11.98 2.17 9.12
N HIS A 63 -11.08 1.28 8.73
CA HIS A 63 -11.17 0.53 7.48
C HIS A 63 -12.08 -0.67 7.72
N ILE A 64 -13.20 -0.73 7.00
CA ILE A 64 -14.24 -1.73 7.19
C ILE A 64 -14.26 -2.65 5.97
N ASP A 65 -14.07 -3.94 6.22
CA ASP A 65 -14.32 -4.98 5.23
C ASP A 65 -15.84 -5.22 5.14
N PHE A 66 -16.45 -4.62 4.11
CA PHE A 66 -17.90 -4.67 3.96
C PHE A 66 -18.41 -6.04 3.52
N GLU A 67 -17.60 -6.82 2.79
CA GLU A 67 -17.95 -8.19 2.42
C GLU A 67 -18.11 -9.06 3.68
N ARG A 68 -17.21 -8.93 4.65
CA ARG A 68 -17.31 -9.63 5.94
C ARG A 68 -18.41 -9.08 6.85
N THR A 69 -18.99 -7.92 6.53
CA THR A 69 -20.18 -7.36 7.23
C THR A 69 -21.51 -7.80 6.62
N GLY A 70 -21.67 -9.10 6.39
CA GLY A 70 -22.92 -9.68 5.87
C GLY A 70 -23.00 -9.70 4.34
N GLY A 71 -21.86 -9.83 3.66
CA GLY A 71 -21.79 -9.99 2.20
C GLY A 71 -22.13 -8.72 1.43
N LYS A 72 -21.82 -7.54 1.99
CA LYS A 72 -22.12 -6.28 1.31
C LYS A 72 -21.17 -6.07 0.13
N LEU A 73 -21.73 -5.52 -0.93
CA LEU A 73 -21.02 -5.20 -2.17
C LEU A 73 -20.49 -3.78 -2.09
N MET A 74 -19.23 -3.60 -2.47
CA MET A 74 -18.60 -2.29 -2.63
C MET A 74 -18.44 -1.98 -4.12
N ASN A 75 -18.93 -0.82 -4.55
CA ASN A 75 -18.90 -0.41 -5.95
C ASN A 75 -18.21 0.95 -6.10
N LEU A 76 -17.32 1.05 -7.08
CA LEU A 76 -16.65 2.27 -7.49
C LEU A 76 -17.30 2.81 -8.76
N TYR A 77 -17.92 3.97 -8.65
CA TYR A 77 -18.44 4.72 -9.79
C TYR A 77 -17.37 5.70 -10.28
N LEU A 78 -16.99 5.57 -11.54
CA LEU A 78 -16.04 6.44 -12.19
C LEU A 78 -16.83 7.45 -13.04
N CYS A 79 -16.91 8.68 -12.56
CA CYS A 79 -17.82 9.69 -13.06
C CYS A 79 -17.09 10.87 -13.70
N ASN A 80 -17.81 11.57 -14.57
CA ASN A 80 -17.40 12.82 -15.16
C ASN A 80 -18.46 13.90 -14.91
N VAL A 81 -18.02 15.09 -14.51
CA VAL A 81 -18.89 16.23 -14.25
C VAL A 81 -18.25 17.52 -14.75
N PRO A 82 -19.03 18.57 -15.07
CA PRO A 82 -18.46 19.87 -15.38
C PRO A 82 -17.59 20.39 -14.23
N VAL A 83 -16.35 20.79 -14.54
CA VAL A 83 -15.38 21.28 -13.53
C VAL A 83 -15.95 22.39 -12.62
N PRO A 84 -16.75 23.36 -13.11
CA PRO A 84 -17.34 24.39 -12.26
C PRO A 84 -18.35 23.86 -11.23
N GLU A 85 -18.98 22.71 -11.51
CA GLU A 85 -20.03 22.12 -10.67
C GLU A 85 -19.51 20.98 -9.80
N ARG A 86 -18.29 20.51 -10.06
CA ARG A 86 -17.70 19.32 -9.45
C ARG A 86 -17.75 19.30 -7.92
N GLU A 87 -17.41 20.42 -7.28
CA GLU A 87 -17.41 20.50 -5.81
C GLU A 87 -18.84 20.43 -5.25
N ALA A 88 -19.79 21.13 -5.86
CA ALA A 88 -21.19 21.10 -5.45
C ALA A 88 -21.81 19.71 -5.66
N LEU A 89 -21.49 19.04 -6.78
CA LEU A 89 -21.95 17.69 -7.07
C LEU A 89 -21.32 16.65 -6.14
N ALA A 90 -20.02 16.79 -5.82
CA ALA A 90 -19.35 15.96 -4.84
C ALA A 90 -20.02 16.06 -3.46
N GLN A 91 -20.34 17.27 -3.01
CA GLN A 91 -21.07 17.49 -1.75
C GLN A 91 -22.47 16.86 -1.76
N LYS A 92 -23.21 16.97 -2.88
CA LYS A 92 -24.52 16.31 -3.03
C LYS A 92 -24.39 14.79 -3.01
N ALA A 93 -23.41 14.22 -3.70
CA ALA A 93 -23.19 12.77 -3.72
C ALA A 93 -22.93 12.20 -2.31
N ARG A 94 -22.19 12.94 -1.46
CA ARG A 94 -21.96 12.56 -0.05
C ARG A 94 -23.23 12.47 0.81
N THR A 95 -24.35 13.04 0.36
CA THR A 95 -25.63 12.96 1.10
C THR A 95 -26.37 11.65 0.86
N ILE A 96 -25.94 10.85 -0.12
CA ILE A 96 -26.49 9.53 -0.39
C ILE A 96 -25.98 8.58 0.71
N PRO A 97 -26.87 7.92 1.50
CA PRO A 97 -26.47 7.13 2.66
C PRO A 97 -25.47 6.01 2.36
N GLU A 98 -25.60 5.39 1.19
CA GLU A 98 -24.74 4.31 0.73
C GLU A 98 -23.35 4.78 0.29
N VAL A 99 -23.17 6.09 0.02
CA VAL A 99 -21.90 6.65 -0.44
C VAL A 99 -20.96 6.88 0.74
N ILE A 100 -19.84 6.16 0.74
CA ILE A 100 -18.85 6.19 1.83
C ILE A 100 -17.60 7.01 1.47
N ASN A 101 -17.35 7.25 0.18
CA ASN A 101 -16.20 8.03 -0.26
C ASN A 101 -16.50 8.79 -1.56
N VAL A 102 -16.03 10.04 -1.65
CA VAL A 102 -16.09 10.84 -2.87
C VAL A 102 -14.74 11.52 -3.08
N ARG A 103 -14.10 11.26 -4.22
CA ARG A 103 -12.79 11.83 -4.59
C ARG A 103 -12.94 12.67 -5.85
N THR A 104 -12.39 13.88 -5.84
CA THR A 104 -12.33 14.74 -7.03
C THR A 104 -10.93 14.70 -7.64
N LEU A 105 -10.81 14.47 -8.94
CA LEU A 105 -9.51 14.33 -9.62
C LEU A 105 -9.22 15.53 -10.50
N MET A 106 -7.99 16.05 -10.45
CA MET A 106 -7.58 17.21 -11.24
C MET A 106 -7.28 16.88 -12.71
N THR A 107 -6.92 15.64 -12.99
CA THR A 107 -6.46 15.15 -14.29
C THR A 107 -7.08 13.79 -14.59
N GLY A 108 -7.03 13.38 -15.85
CA GLY A 108 -7.67 12.15 -16.33
C GLY A 108 -8.91 12.44 -17.15
N ARG A 109 -9.51 11.39 -17.71
CA ARG A 109 -10.77 11.49 -18.48
C ARG A 109 -11.98 11.69 -17.56
N ARG A 110 -11.88 11.16 -16.35
CA ARG A 110 -12.89 11.17 -15.29
C ARG A 110 -12.38 12.08 -14.18
N ASN A 111 -13.29 12.77 -13.52
CA ASN A 111 -12.91 13.79 -12.55
C ASN A 111 -13.65 13.67 -11.20
N LEU A 112 -14.46 12.63 -11.04
CA LEU A 112 -15.15 12.31 -9.79
C LEU A 112 -15.21 10.79 -9.60
N HIS A 113 -14.65 10.28 -8.49
CA HIS A 113 -14.80 8.88 -8.09
C HIS A 113 -15.71 8.80 -6.87
N ILE A 114 -16.63 7.83 -6.86
CA ILE A 114 -17.58 7.64 -5.77
C ILE A 114 -17.56 6.17 -5.37
N VAL A 115 -17.32 5.89 -4.08
CA VAL A 115 -17.43 4.53 -3.53
C VAL A 115 -18.74 4.43 -2.77
N ALA A 116 -19.54 3.42 -3.07
CA ALA A 116 -20.77 3.12 -2.35
C ALA A 116 -20.84 1.65 -1.93
N VAL A 117 -21.59 1.41 -0.86
CA VAL A 117 -21.82 0.07 -0.29
C VAL A 117 -23.30 -0.28 -0.36
N GLY A 118 -23.61 -1.49 -0.80
CA GLY A 118 -24.98 -2.02 -0.88
C GLY A 118 -25.07 -3.44 -0.34
N GLU A 119 -26.24 -3.85 0.15
CA GLU A 119 -26.46 -5.25 0.54
C GLU A 119 -26.69 -6.13 -0.69
N HIS A 120 -27.34 -5.56 -1.70
CA HIS A 120 -27.59 -6.23 -2.96
C HIS A 120 -27.31 -5.30 -4.14
N THR A 121 -27.17 -5.88 -5.33
CA THR A 121 -27.02 -5.12 -6.59
C THR A 121 -28.14 -4.09 -6.82
N LYS A 122 -29.34 -4.33 -6.28
CA LYS A 122 -30.45 -3.36 -6.33
C LYS A 122 -30.17 -2.06 -5.57
N ASP A 123 -29.40 -2.12 -4.48
CA ASP A 123 -29.00 -0.92 -3.73
C ASP A 123 -28.02 -0.09 -4.55
N LEU A 124 -27.04 -0.74 -5.17
CA LEU A 124 -26.08 -0.11 -6.06
C LEU A 124 -26.76 0.53 -7.29
N GLN A 125 -27.76 -0.14 -7.88
CA GLN A 125 -28.57 0.44 -8.96
C GLN A 125 -29.36 1.67 -8.50
N ARG A 126 -29.83 1.71 -7.25
CA ARG A 126 -30.48 2.87 -6.66
C ARG A 126 -29.50 4.03 -6.46
N VAL A 127 -28.26 3.75 -6.05
CA VAL A 127 -27.19 4.75 -5.99
C VAL A 127 -26.89 5.31 -7.37
N SER A 128 -26.62 4.46 -8.37
CA SER A 128 -26.34 4.85 -9.77
C SER A 128 -27.44 5.77 -10.34
N ARG A 129 -28.71 5.41 -10.11
CA ARG A 129 -29.87 6.24 -10.52
C ARG A 129 -29.89 7.60 -9.80
N THR A 130 -29.60 7.61 -8.51
CA THR A 130 -29.59 8.85 -7.70
C THR A 130 -28.48 9.78 -8.17
N LEU A 131 -27.28 9.25 -8.42
CA LEU A 131 -26.16 10.01 -8.99
C LEU A 131 -26.52 10.61 -10.36
N SER A 132 -27.12 9.83 -11.25
CA SER A 132 -27.59 10.29 -12.55
C SER A 132 -28.62 11.43 -12.43
N GLN A 133 -29.55 11.33 -11.47
CA GLN A 133 -30.54 12.37 -11.19
C GLN A 133 -29.93 13.67 -10.65
N LEU A 134 -28.77 13.59 -10.00
CA LEU A 134 -28.01 14.77 -9.58
C LEU A 134 -27.26 15.45 -10.74
N GLY A 135 -27.25 14.86 -11.93
CA GLY A 135 -26.48 15.33 -13.08
C GLY A 135 -25.04 14.81 -13.09
N ILE A 136 -24.75 13.74 -12.35
CA ILE A 136 -23.44 13.08 -12.36
C ILE A 136 -23.46 12.01 -13.45
N GLU A 137 -22.62 12.17 -14.48
CA GLU A 137 -22.47 11.19 -15.55
C GLU A 137 -21.54 10.06 -15.07
N ILE A 138 -22.06 8.84 -15.05
CA ILE A 138 -21.29 7.64 -14.71
C ILE A 138 -20.74 7.07 -16.01
N GLU A 139 -19.41 7.01 -16.14
CA GLU A 139 -18.75 6.41 -17.31
C GLU A 139 -18.44 4.92 -17.10
N ASP A 140 -18.26 4.50 -15.85
CA ASP A 140 -17.87 3.14 -15.48
C ASP A 140 -18.31 2.78 -14.06
N GLU A 141 -18.49 1.49 -13.82
CA GLU A 141 -18.85 0.92 -12.52
C GLU A 141 -18.04 -0.35 -12.26
N ASP A 142 -17.18 -0.33 -11.25
CA ASP A 142 -16.33 -1.45 -10.87
C ASP A 142 -16.72 -2.01 -9.50
N LEU A 143 -16.97 -3.32 -9.43
CA LEU A 143 -17.13 -4.01 -8.16
C LEU A 143 -15.75 -4.19 -7.52
N VAL A 144 -15.58 -3.70 -6.29
CA VAL A 144 -14.32 -3.82 -5.56
C VAL A 144 -14.36 -5.09 -4.70
N GLU A 145 -13.34 -5.93 -4.88
CA GLU A 145 -13.11 -7.15 -4.09
C GLU A 145 -12.33 -6.81 -2.82
N ASP A 146 -11.10 -6.28 -2.97
CA ASP A 146 -10.23 -5.91 -1.85
C ASP A 146 -9.77 -4.45 -1.91
N GLU A 147 -9.55 -3.84 -0.73
CA GLU A 147 -8.89 -2.53 -0.59
C GLU A 147 -7.79 -2.62 0.49
N PHE A 148 -6.57 -2.27 0.10
CA PHE A 148 -5.40 -2.32 0.98
C PHE A 148 -4.98 -0.90 1.39
N PHE A 149 -4.55 -0.75 2.65
CA PHE A 149 -4.12 0.53 3.20
C PHE A 149 -2.73 0.38 3.82
N SER A 150 -1.89 1.38 3.61
CA SER A 150 -0.55 1.43 4.19
C SER A 150 -0.23 2.84 4.66
N PRO A 151 0.51 2.99 5.76
CA PRO A 151 0.98 4.30 6.18
C PRO A 151 1.95 4.88 5.15
N TYR A 152 2.06 6.22 5.11
CA TYR A 152 3.03 6.88 4.25
C TYR A 152 4.44 6.70 4.83
N THR A 153 5.18 5.73 4.31
CA THR A 153 6.48 5.24 4.82
C THR A 153 7.55 6.33 4.92
N SER A 154 7.54 7.35 4.04
CA SER A 154 8.49 8.46 4.12
C SER A 154 8.32 9.33 5.38
N PHE A 155 7.28 9.10 6.19
CA PHE A 155 7.12 9.70 7.51
C PHE A 155 7.52 8.77 8.67
N GLY A 156 7.80 7.50 8.39
CA GLY A 156 8.25 6.50 9.35
C GLY A 156 9.73 6.62 9.70
N PRO A 157 10.23 5.83 10.66
CA PRO A 157 11.65 5.76 11.00
C PRO A 157 12.49 5.27 9.81
N ASP A 158 13.79 5.58 9.78
CA ASP A 158 14.68 5.22 8.67
C ASP A 158 14.65 3.72 8.29
N ASP A 159 14.41 2.83 9.26
CA ASP A 159 14.25 1.38 9.00
C ASP A 159 12.99 1.05 8.19
N ASP A 160 11.89 1.79 8.38
CA ASP A 160 10.66 1.66 7.56
C ASP A 160 10.76 2.42 6.23
N GLN A 161 11.71 3.35 6.11
CA GLN A 161 12.02 4.05 4.85
C GLN A 161 12.95 3.24 3.95
N ARG A 162 13.81 2.38 4.53
CA ARG A 162 14.67 1.42 3.81
C ARG A 162 13.91 0.27 3.16
N THR A 163 12.61 0.15 3.40
CA THR A 163 11.75 -0.82 2.71
C THR A 163 11.32 -0.37 1.30
N HIS A 164 11.86 0.73 0.79
CA HIS A 164 11.68 1.20 -0.58
C HIS A 164 12.98 1.17 -1.38
N GLU A 165 13.56 -0.02 -1.50
CA GLU A 165 14.07 -0.48 -2.79
C GLU A 165 13.11 -1.58 -3.29
N PRO A 166 12.84 -1.67 -4.61
CA PRO A 166 11.53 -1.94 -5.18
C PRO A 166 11.00 -3.34 -4.89
N ASN A 167 10.33 -3.48 -3.74
CA ASN A 167 9.36 -4.55 -3.46
C ASN A 167 8.03 -4.30 -4.21
N ASP A 168 8.13 -3.88 -5.48
CA ASP A 168 7.00 -3.89 -6.39
C ASP A 168 6.95 -5.28 -7.04
N PHE A 169 5.93 -6.04 -6.67
CA PHE A 169 5.38 -7.04 -7.57
C PHE A 169 4.99 -6.33 -8.88
N ILE A 170 5.91 -6.24 -9.83
CA ILE A 170 5.58 -5.86 -11.19
C ILE A 170 5.05 -7.13 -11.84
N SER A 171 3.73 -7.30 -11.82
CA SER A 171 3.09 -8.27 -12.71
C SER A 171 3.29 -7.76 -14.13
N LEU A 172 4.31 -8.27 -14.81
CA LEU A 172 4.51 -8.00 -16.23
C LEU A 172 3.39 -8.73 -16.97
N THR A 173 2.76 -8.06 -17.94
CA THR A 173 1.74 -8.66 -18.80
C THR A 173 2.27 -9.97 -19.40
N GLY A 174 1.81 -11.10 -18.86
CA GLY A 174 2.22 -12.45 -19.24
C GLY A 174 3.06 -13.17 -18.17
N GLN A 175 2.39 -13.79 -17.19
CA GLN A 175 2.86 -14.94 -16.38
C GLN A 175 4.23 -14.85 -15.67
N ALA A 176 4.87 -13.69 -15.59
CA ALA A 176 6.17 -13.49 -14.95
C ALA A 176 6.10 -12.51 -13.78
N ASN A 177 6.77 -12.87 -12.67
CA ASN A 177 6.79 -12.14 -11.41
C ASN A 177 8.21 -11.68 -11.12
N ILE A 178 8.39 -10.40 -10.75
CA ILE A 178 9.66 -9.89 -10.22
C ILE A 178 9.53 -9.75 -8.71
N MET A 179 10.55 -10.20 -7.96
CA MET A 179 10.61 -10.08 -6.50
C MET A 179 12.04 -9.81 -6.02
N GLN A 180 12.16 -9.15 -4.87
CA GLN A 180 13.44 -8.86 -4.22
C GLN A 180 13.49 -9.58 -2.86
N LEU A 181 14.54 -10.38 -2.64
CA LEU A 181 14.68 -11.21 -1.43
C LEU A 181 16.02 -10.94 -0.74
N THR A 182 15.99 -10.80 0.58
CA THR A 182 17.21 -10.80 1.40
C THR A 182 17.65 -12.24 1.68
N VAL A 183 18.92 -12.53 1.44
CA VAL A 183 19.49 -13.88 1.61
C VAL A 183 19.81 -14.15 3.07
N ARG A 184 19.18 -15.18 3.64
CA ARG A 184 19.49 -15.61 5.01
C ARG A 184 20.78 -16.42 5.09
N SER A 185 21.43 -16.40 6.25
CA SER A 185 22.70 -17.11 6.47
C SER A 185 22.61 -18.63 6.27
N GLU A 186 21.43 -19.19 6.51
CA GLU A 186 21.06 -20.60 6.46
C GLU A 186 20.39 -21.00 5.13
N ALA A 187 20.22 -20.05 4.21
CA ALA A 187 19.57 -20.29 2.95
C ALA A 187 20.37 -21.28 2.08
N PRO A 188 19.72 -22.22 1.38
CA PRO A 188 20.38 -23.20 0.51
C PRO A 188 21.37 -22.62 -0.51
N ILE A 189 21.13 -21.39 -0.97
CA ILE A 189 21.99 -20.73 -1.97
C ILE A 189 23.24 -20.08 -1.39
N THR A 190 23.28 -19.83 -0.08
CA THR A 190 24.35 -19.08 0.58
C THR A 190 25.70 -19.79 0.45
N GLY A 191 26.70 -19.07 -0.07
CA GLY A 191 28.04 -19.61 -0.30
C GLY A 191 28.23 -20.35 -1.63
N HIS A 192 27.19 -20.48 -2.46
CA HIS A 192 27.28 -21.04 -3.80
C HIS A 192 27.41 -19.95 -4.87
N THR A 193 28.08 -20.29 -5.97
CA THR A 193 27.99 -19.48 -7.19
C THR A 193 26.64 -19.70 -7.88
N LEU A 194 26.17 -18.75 -8.68
CA LEU A 194 24.93 -18.91 -9.45
C LEU A 194 25.00 -20.13 -10.39
N GLU A 195 26.17 -20.39 -11.00
CA GLU A 195 26.40 -21.57 -11.84
C GLU A 195 26.36 -22.87 -11.02
N GLU A 196 26.97 -22.90 -9.83
CA GLU A 196 26.87 -24.07 -8.93
C GLU A 196 25.44 -24.32 -8.47
N ALA A 197 24.71 -23.26 -8.13
CA ALA A 197 23.34 -23.33 -7.67
C ALA A 197 22.41 -23.88 -8.76
N SER A 198 22.59 -23.46 -10.01
CA SER A 198 21.87 -24.02 -11.15
C SER A 198 22.24 -25.49 -11.40
N ASN A 199 23.53 -25.83 -11.44
CA ASN A 199 24.00 -27.20 -11.67
C ASN A 199 23.56 -28.20 -10.58
N ARG A 200 23.33 -27.71 -9.36
CA ARG A 200 22.86 -28.50 -8.21
C ARG A 200 21.35 -28.53 -8.07
N ASN A 201 20.60 -27.89 -8.97
CA ASN A 201 19.15 -27.67 -8.87
C ASN A 201 18.73 -26.98 -7.56
N ILE A 202 19.58 -26.10 -7.03
CA ILE A 202 19.23 -25.18 -5.94
C ILE A 202 18.42 -24.02 -6.53
N LEU A 203 18.84 -23.50 -7.69
CA LEU A 203 18.06 -22.57 -8.50
C LEU A 203 17.37 -23.32 -9.64
N ASP A 204 16.06 -23.11 -9.77
CA ASP A 204 15.27 -23.58 -10.91
C ASP A 204 15.73 -22.89 -12.22
N GLU A 205 15.70 -23.60 -13.34
CA GLU A 205 15.98 -23.08 -14.67
C GLU A 205 15.04 -21.94 -15.10
N ASN A 206 13.86 -21.84 -14.48
CA ASN A 206 12.88 -20.79 -14.71
C ASN A 206 13.07 -19.54 -13.83
N THR A 207 14.13 -19.51 -13.02
CA THR A 207 14.47 -18.42 -12.11
C THR A 207 15.64 -17.61 -12.68
N LEU A 208 15.41 -16.35 -13.01
CA LEU A 208 16.44 -15.43 -13.51
C LEU A 208 16.83 -14.43 -12.44
N ILE A 209 18.11 -14.39 -12.08
CA ILE A 209 18.66 -13.34 -11.21
C ILE A 209 18.95 -12.11 -12.06
N ILE A 210 18.34 -10.97 -11.71
CA ILE A 210 18.46 -9.70 -12.41
C ILE A 210 19.63 -8.89 -11.86
N SER A 211 19.69 -8.75 -10.53
CA SER A 211 20.72 -8.00 -9.82
C SER A 211 20.95 -8.57 -8.42
N ILE A 212 22.13 -8.32 -7.87
CA ILE A 212 22.48 -8.61 -6.48
C ILE A 212 23.02 -7.33 -5.86
N GLU A 213 22.44 -6.87 -4.77
CA GLU A 213 22.93 -5.75 -3.99
C GLU A 213 23.69 -6.25 -2.76
N ARG A 214 24.89 -5.73 -2.54
CA ARG A 214 25.75 -6.04 -1.38
C ARG A 214 26.45 -4.78 -0.90
N ASP A 215 26.35 -4.49 0.39
CA ASP A 215 26.98 -3.31 1.02
C ASP A 215 26.67 -2.00 0.25
N ASP A 216 25.39 -1.77 -0.09
CA ASP A 216 24.89 -0.63 -0.88
C ASP A 216 25.49 -0.54 -2.31
N ARG A 217 25.90 -1.67 -2.89
CA ARG A 217 26.43 -1.74 -4.27
C ARG A 217 25.68 -2.76 -5.10
N GLU A 218 25.21 -2.32 -6.26
CA GLU A 218 24.62 -3.19 -7.27
C GLU A 218 25.71 -3.98 -8.03
N LEU A 219 25.57 -5.30 -8.02
CA LEU A 219 26.40 -6.27 -8.72
C LEU A 219 25.60 -6.87 -9.88
N THR A 220 26.23 -6.90 -11.05
CA THR A 220 25.68 -7.62 -12.20
C THR A 220 25.92 -9.13 -12.01
N PRO A 221 24.87 -9.97 -12.02
CA PRO A 221 25.00 -11.40 -11.78
C PRO A 221 25.67 -12.10 -12.96
N HIS A 222 26.69 -12.89 -12.65
CA HIS A 222 27.40 -13.78 -13.56
C HIS A 222 27.46 -15.20 -12.97
N GLY A 223 27.77 -16.21 -13.79
CA GLY A 223 27.81 -17.61 -13.34
C GLY A 223 28.76 -17.84 -12.14
N ASP A 224 29.87 -17.11 -12.09
CA ASP A 224 30.86 -17.15 -11.01
C ASP A 224 30.53 -16.27 -9.80
N THR A 225 29.39 -15.56 -9.82
CA THR A 225 28.96 -14.68 -8.73
C THR A 225 28.52 -15.53 -7.54
N VAL A 226 29.22 -15.38 -6.40
CA VAL A 226 28.91 -16.06 -5.14
C VAL A 226 27.84 -15.27 -4.38
N VAL A 227 26.75 -15.95 -4.03
CA VAL A 227 25.69 -15.39 -3.18
C VAL A 227 26.11 -15.47 -1.71
N GLN A 228 25.95 -14.36 -0.98
CA GLN A 228 26.33 -14.21 0.42
C GLN A 228 25.09 -13.94 1.29
N SER A 229 25.23 -14.19 2.59
CA SER A 229 24.23 -13.75 3.56
C SER A 229 24.11 -12.22 3.52
N ASP A 230 22.91 -11.71 3.75
CA ASP A 230 22.56 -10.29 3.71
C ASP A 230 22.61 -9.66 2.30
N ASP A 231 22.91 -10.44 1.25
CA ASP A 231 22.67 -9.99 -0.13
C ASP A 231 21.19 -9.70 -0.33
N ILE A 232 20.89 -8.68 -1.13
CA ILE A 232 19.54 -8.44 -1.61
C ILE A 232 19.49 -8.81 -3.09
N VAL A 233 18.71 -9.84 -3.43
CA VAL A 233 18.69 -10.43 -4.77
C VAL A 233 17.38 -10.10 -5.46
N THR A 234 17.44 -9.48 -6.65
CA THR A 234 16.28 -9.25 -7.50
C THR A 234 16.13 -10.40 -8.49
N ILE A 235 14.94 -11.00 -8.54
CA ILE A 235 14.66 -12.27 -9.22
C ILE A 235 13.43 -12.11 -10.10
N LEU A 236 13.44 -12.72 -11.28
CA LEU A 236 12.30 -12.91 -12.17
C LEU A 236 11.92 -14.40 -12.20
N THR A 237 10.66 -14.73 -11.90
CA THR A 237 10.08 -16.07 -11.92
C THR A 237 8.93 -16.15 -12.93
N GLN A 238 8.54 -17.35 -13.36
CA GLN A 238 7.25 -17.60 -14.00
C GLN A 238 6.31 -18.31 -13.01
N GLN A 239 5.00 -18.04 -13.10
CA GLN A 239 3.91 -18.31 -12.13
C GLN A 239 3.80 -19.71 -11.47
N HIS A 240 4.67 -20.69 -11.77
CA HIS A 240 4.63 -22.07 -11.28
C HIS A 240 5.73 -22.41 -10.25
N GLY A 241 6.33 -21.42 -9.57
CA GLY A 241 7.46 -21.68 -8.66
C GLY A 241 7.61 -20.77 -7.43
N ASP A 242 6.68 -19.84 -7.18
CA ASP A 242 6.89 -18.77 -6.19
C ASP A 242 7.19 -19.28 -4.78
N GLU A 243 6.46 -20.29 -4.26
CA GLU A 243 6.74 -20.86 -2.92
C GLU A 243 8.14 -21.48 -2.82
N THR A 244 8.64 -22.11 -3.89
CA THR A 244 9.95 -22.78 -3.89
C THR A 244 11.12 -21.79 -3.95
N VAL A 245 10.91 -20.61 -4.53
CA VAL A 245 11.96 -19.59 -4.65
C VAL A 245 12.23 -18.98 -3.27
N PHE A 246 11.21 -18.73 -2.44
CA PHE A 246 11.42 -18.23 -1.08
C PHE A 246 12.32 -19.17 -0.26
N ASP A 247 12.07 -20.48 -0.31
CA ASP A 247 12.86 -21.47 0.43
C ASP A 247 14.36 -21.46 0.05
N VAL A 248 14.69 -21.12 -1.20
CA VAL A 248 16.07 -21.11 -1.69
C VAL A 248 16.88 -19.94 -1.12
N PHE A 249 16.25 -18.79 -0.92
CA PHE A 249 16.91 -17.55 -0.47
C PHE A 249 16.68 -17.23 1.00
N GLN A 250 15.59 -17.74 1.60
CA GLN A 250 15.24 -17.49 2.99
C GLN A 250 15.29 -18.75 3.87
N GLY A 251 15.35 -19.95 3.29
CA GLY A 251 15.18 -21.20 4.01
C GLY A 251 13.70 -21.54 4.25
N SER A 252 13.40 -22.82 4.50
CA SER A 252 12.04 -23.28 4.76
C SER A 252 11.65 -23.03 6.22
N ASP A 253 10.63 -22.19 6.45
CA ASP A 253 9.94 -22.13 7.73
C ASP A 253 9.11 -23.41 7.91
N LEU A 254 9.74 -24.47 8.41
CA LEU A 254 9.07 -25.69 8.82
C LEU A 254 8.40 -25.49 10.21
N GLU A 255 7.37 -24.65 10.26
CA GLU A 255 6.28 -24.77 11.24
C GLU A 255 4.94 -24.94 10.50
N THR A 256 4.72 -26.18 10.05
CA THR A 256 3.39 -26.72 9.90
C THR A 256 2.71 -26.73 11.28
N VAL A 257 1.99 -25.67 11.64
CA VAL A 257 1.04 -25.74 12.77
C VAL A 257 -0.16 -26.56 12.32
N THR A 258 -0.01 -27.87 12.49
CA THR A 258 -1.11 -28.82 12.61
C THR A 258 -1.84 -28.54 13.93
N LYS A 259 -2.97 -27.83 13.90
CA LYS A 259 -4.24 -28.22 14.53
C LYS A 259 -5.35 -27.20 14.37
#